data_AF-A0A967WX10-F1
#
_entry.id   AF-A0A967WX10-F1
#
_cell.length_a   1.000
_cell.length_b   1.000
_cell.length_c   1.000
_cell.angle_alpha   90.00
_cell.angle_beta   90.00
_cell.angle_gamma   90.00
#
_symmetry.space_group_name_H-M   'P 1'
#
loop_
_entity.id
_entity.type
_entity.pdbx_description
1 polymer ?
#
loop_
_entity_poly.entity_id
_entity_poly.type
_entity_poly.pdbx_seq_one_letter_code
_entity_poly.pdbx_strand_id
1 'polypeptide(L)'
;YGIPIVIVCFLSSLLITTRIGRWLELPERLTALIAVGTSICGVSAIVATGPSIHADDEEVAYAVAVITVFGLAATISYPYIAHAVFSGDALQAGLFLGTAVHDTSQVVGAAKVYVDAFSAPLALDVATVTKLVRNLLMALAIPYLAFRFG
;
A
#
# COMPACT_ATOMS: atom_id res chain seq x y z
N TYR A 1 21.10 -3.39 -4.54
CA TYR A 1 20.78 -3.34 -3.09
C TYR A 1 19.33 -3.03 -2.76
N GLY A 2 18.51 -2.47 -3.68
CA GLY A 2 17.08 -2.20 -3.39
C GLY A 2 16.17 -3.43 -3.36
N ILE A 3 16.47 -4.47 -4.15
CA ILE A 3 15.65 -5.69 -4.27
C ILE A 3 15.49 -6.43 -2.91
N PRO A 4 16.57 -6.66 -2.11
CA PRO A 4 16.43 -7.26 -0.78
C PRO A 4 15.51 -6.47 0.15
N ILE A 5 15.57 -5.13 0.11
CA ILE A 5 14.76 -4.26 0.97
C ILE A 5 13.28 -4.39 0.61
N VAL A 6 12.94 -4.38 -0.68
CA VAL A 6 11.56 -4.55 -1.15
C VAL A 6 11.00 -5.91 -0.72
N ILE A 7 11.78 -6.98 -0.84
CA ILE A 7 11.37 -8.32 -0.41
C ILE A 7 11.15 -8.36 1.10
N VAL A 8 12.08 -7.82 1.88
CA VAL A 8 11.94 -7.79 3.35
C VAL A 8 10.70 -7.00 3.76
N CYS A 9 10.47 -5.82 3.20
CA CYS A 9 9.27 -5.02 3.47
C CYS A 9 7.98 -5.75 3.09
N PHE A 10 7.96 -6.40 1.92
CA PHE A 10 6.82 -7.19 1.47
C PHE A 10 6.52 -8.35 2.42
N LEU A 11 7.52 -9.16 2.74
CA LEU A 11 7.38 -10.31 3.64
C LEU A 11 7.02 -9.87 5.07
N SER A 12 7.60 -8.77 5.56
CA SER A 12 7.25 -8.24 6.88
C SER A 12 5.81 -7.75 6.92
N SER A 13 5.36 -7.02 5.88
CA SER A 13 3.98 -6.55 5.78
C SER A 13 3.00 -7.71 5.74
N LEU A 14 3.30 -8.73 4.93
CA LEU A 14 2.48 -9.93 4.81
C LEU A 14 2.38 -10.64 6.17
N LEU A 15 3.52 -10.90 6.82
CA LEU A 15 3.56 -11.59 8.11
C LEU A 15 2.79 -10.83 9.19
N ILE A 16 3.00 -9.51 9.31
CA ILE A 16 2.34 -8.67 10.32
C ILE A 16 0.83 -8.68 10.08
N THR A 17 0.40 -8.46 8.83
CA THR A 17 -1.03 -8.39 8.50
C THR A 17 -1.72 -9.72 8.72
N THR A 18 -1.07 -10.84 8.35
CA THR A 18 -1.60 -12.19 8.63
C THR A 18 -1.69 -12.48 10.13
N ARG A 19 -0.71 -12.05 10.94
CA ARG A 19 -0.76 -12.22 12.39
C ARG A 19 -1.87 -11.40 13.04
N ILE A 20 -2.05 -10.16 12.60
CA ILE A 20 -3.15 -9.30 13.08
C ILE A 20 -4.50 -9.90 12.68
N GLY A 21 -4.67 -10.36 11.43
CA GLY A 21 -5.92 -10.96 10.99
C GLY A 21 -6.27 -12.24 11.76
N ARG A 22 -5.28 -13.09 12.05
CA ARG A 22 -5.46 -14.26 12.92
C ARG A 22 -5.79 -13.90 14.37
N TRP A 23 -5.21 -12.83 14.89
CA TRP A 23 -5.51 -12.35 16.24
C TRP A 23 -6.93 -11.78 16.35
N LEU A 24 -7.44 -11.20 15.26
CA LEU A 24 -8.83 -10.75 15.13
C LEU A 24 -9.81 -11.89 14.77
N GLU A 25 -9.34 -13.14 14.76
CA GLU A 25 -10.14 -14.34 14.45
C GLU A 25 -10.85 -14.28 13.09
N LEU A 26 -10.26 -13.57 12.12
CA LEU A 26 -10.81 -13.47 10.77
C LEU A 26 -10.69 -14.80 10.01
N PRO A 27 -11.62 -15.11 9.09
CA PRO A 27 -11.48 -16.24 8.18
C PRO A 27 -10.13 -16.25 7.45
N GLU A 28 -9.58 -17.43 7.21
CA GLU A 28 -8.22 -17.55 6.67
C GLU A 28 -8.08 -16.94 5.27
N ARG A 29 -9.09 -17.13 4.40
CA ARG A 29 -9.14 -16.52 3.06
C ARG A 29 -9.24 -15.01 3.15
N LEU A 30 -10.14 -14.48 3.99
CA LEU A 30 -10.24 -13.04 4.21
C LEU A 30 -8.94 -12.43 4.75
N THR A 31 -8.29 -13.11 5.70
CA THR A 31 -6.98 -12.70 6.23
C THR A 31 -5.92 -12.67 5.13
N ALA A 32 -5.90 -13.67 4.24
CA ALA A 32 -4.99 -13.72 3.11
C ALA A 32 -5.23 -12.56 2.13
N LEU A 33 -6.49 -12.26 1.80
CA LEU A 33 -6.85 -11.14 0.93
C LEU A 33 -6.39 -9.79 1.50
N ILE A 34 -6.68 -9.52 2.79
CA ILE A 34 -6.26 -8.28 3.44
C ILE A 34 -4.73 -8.18 3.49
N ALA A 35 -4.04 -9.29 3.81
CA ALA A 35 -2.58 -9.32 3.87
C ALA A 35 -1.93 -9.04 2.51
N VAL A 36 -2.46 -9.63 1.44
CA VAL A 36 -1.98 -9.41 0.07
C VAL A 36 -2.30 -7.99 -0.40
N GLY A 37 -3.52 -7.51 -0.16
CA GLY A 37 -3.95 -6.14 -0.49
C GLY A 37 -3.09 -5.07 0.17
N THR A 38 -2.80 -5.23 1.47
CA THR A 38 -1.94 -4.32 2.24
C THR A 38 -0.50 -4.31 1.72
N SER A 39 0.01 -5.45 1.26
CA SER A 39 1.44 -5.61 0.99
C SER A 39 1.87 -5.27 -0.45
N ILE A 40 0.96 -5.32 -1.44
CA ILE A 40 1.30 -5.09 -2.87
C ILE A 40 0.76 -3.75 -3.38
N CYS A 41 -0.47 -3.76 -3.91
CA CYS A 41 -1.06 -2.64 -4.64
C CYS A 41 -2.53 -2.40 -4.26
N GLY A 42 -2.93 -2.77 -3.04
CA GLY A 42 -4.28 -2.51 -2.54
C GLY A 42 -5.32 -3.37 -3.24
N VAL A 43 -6.33 -2.74 -3.81
CA VAL A 43 -7.52 -3.40 -4.36
C VAL A 43 -7.18 -4.32 -5.54
N SER A 44 -6.26 -3.92 -6.42
CA SER A 44 -5.88 -4.74 -7.58
C SER A 44 -5.29 -6.09 -7.17
N ALA A 45 -4.53 -6.13 -6.07
CA ALA A 45 -3.97 -7.38 -5.55
C ALA A 45 -5.05 -8.29 -4.97
N ILE A 46 -6.05 -7.73 -4.28
CA ILE A 46 -7.19 -8.49 -3.75
C ILE A 46 -7.96 -9.16 -4.88
N VAL A 47 -8.34 -8.39 -5.90
CA VAL A 47 -9.11 -8.88 -7.04
C VAL A 47 -8.35 -9.94 -7.84
N ALA A 48 -7.04 -9.76 -8.02
CA ALA A 48 -6.20 -10.74 -8.71
C ALA A 48 -6.03 -12.05 -7.90
N THR A 49 -6.05 -11.98 -6.57
CA THR A 49 -5.79 -13.13 -5.69
C THR A 49 -7.04 -13.94 -5.37
N GLY A 50 -8.21 -13.30 -5.32
CA GLY A 50 -9.49 -13.94 -4.98
C GLY A 50 -9.74 -15.29 -5.66
N PRO A 51 -9.65 -15.37 -7.01
CA PRO A 51 -9.86 -16.62 -7.73
C PRO A 51 -8.84 -17.72 -7.38
N SER A 52 -7.57 -17.36 -7.14
CA SER A 52 -6.51 -18.34 -6.86
C SER A 52 -6.67 -19.04 -5.52
N ILE A 53 -7.33 -18.40 -4.55
CA ILE A 53 -7.59 -18.98 -3.22
C ILE A 53 -9.05 -19.43 -3.04
N HIS A 54 -9.85 -19.39 -4.11
CA HIS A 54 -11.29 -19.69 -4.10
C HIS A 54 -12.04 -18.86 -3.03
N ALA A 55 -11.73 -17.57 -2.94
CA ALA A 55 -12.47 -16.66 -2.06
C ALA A 55 -13.84 -16.34 -2.65
N ASP A 56 -14.83 -16.26 -1.78
CA ASP A 56 -16.19 -15.91 -2.17
C ASP A 56 -16.32 -14.39 -2.38
N ASP A 57 -17.32 -13.94 -3.16
CA ASP A 57 -17.49 -12.52 -3.51
C ASP A 57 -17.66 -11.62 -2.27
N GLU A 58 -18.26 -12.14 -1.19
CA GLU A 58 -18.38 -11.44 0.09
C GLU A 58 -17.02 -11.21 0.76
N GLU A 59 -16.11 -12.20 0.72
CA GLU A 59 -14.76 -12.07 1.29
C GLU A 59 -13.93 -11.05 0.51
N VAL A 60 -14.04 -11.08 -0.82
CA VAL A 60 -13.39 -10.11 -1.72
C VAL A 60 -13.92 -8.71 -1.47
N ALA A 61 -15.25 -8.54 -1.45
CA ALA A 61 -15.88 -7.24 -1.21
C ALA A 61 -15.51 -6.68 0.17
N TYR A 62 -15.50 -7.51 1.21
CA TYR A 62 -15.12 -7.09 2.55
C TYR A 62 -13.65 -6.67 2.62
N ALA A 63 -12.73 -7.44 2.03
CA ALA A 63 -11.32 -7.08 1.96
C ALA A 63 -11.10 -5.74 1.24
N VAL A 64 -11.78 -5.54 0.10
CA VAL A 64 -11.72 -4.27 -0.65
C VAL A 64 -12.25 -3.11 0.19
N ALA A 65 -13.38 -3.29 0.88
CA ALA A 65 -13.95 -2.27 1.75
C ALA A 65 -12.97 -1.86 2.86
N VAL A 66 -12.40 -2.84 3.57
CA VAL A 66 -11.42 -2.60 4.63
C VAL A 66 -10.21 -1.82 4.11
N ILE A 67 -9.56 -2.29 3.04
CA ILE A 67 -8.40 -1.60 2.46
C ILE A 67 -8.74 -0.18 2.00
N THR A 68 -9.92 0.01 1.41
CA THR A 68 -10.37 1.32 0.93
C THR A 68 -10.59 2.28 2.10
N VAL A 69 -11.23 1.84 3.19
CA VAL A 69 -11.47 2.65 4.38
C VAL A 69 -10.16 3.06 5.04
N PHE A 70 -9.22 2.13 5.25
CA PHE A 70 -7.90 2.46 5.79
C PHE A 70 -7.11 3.38 4.86
N GLY A 71 -7.18 3.16 3.56
CA GLY A 71 -6.54 4.02 2.56
C GLY A 71 -7.13 5.43 2.55
N LEU A 72 -8.44 5.58 2.71
CA LEU A 72 -9.11 6.88 2.83
C LEU A 72 -8.70 7.60 4.12
N ALA A 73 -8.69 6.88 5.25
CA ALA A 73 -8.22 7.42 6.52
C ALA A 73 -6.77 7.90 6.42
N ALA A 74 -5.90 7.13 5.77
CA ALA A 74 -4.52 7.51 5.49
C ALA A 74 -4.45 8.75 4.58
N THR A 75 -5.25 8.80 3.52
CA THR A 75 -5.30 9.92 2.56
C THR A 75 -5.58 11.25 3.25
N ILE A 76 -6.47 11.25 4.25
CA ILE A 76 -6.85 12.45 4.99
C ILE A 76 -5.84 12.77 6.09
N SER A 77 -5.37 11.78 6.85
CA SER A 77 -4.55 12.00 8.05
C SER A 77 -3.05 12.14 7.76
N TYR A 78 -2.51 11.35 6.84
CA TYR A 78 -1.06 11.27 6.60
C TYR A 78 -0.43 12.58 6.13
N PRO A 79 -1.09 13.46 5.35
CA PRO A 79 -0.51 14.75 4.98
C PRO A 79 -0.10 15.58 6.20
N TYR A 80 -0.97 15.68 7.21
CA TYR A 80 -0.71 16.44 8.44
C TYR A 80 0.35 15.77 9.32
N ILE A 81 0.31 14.44 9.40
CA ILE A 81 1.32 13.66 10.14
C ILE A 81 2.70 13.85 9.48
N ALA A 82 2.78 13.75 8.15
CA ALA A 82 4.01 13.95 7.40
C ALA A 82 4.56 15.35 7.62
N HIS A 83 3.71 16.38 7.58
CA HIS A 83 4.13 17.74 7.84
C HIS A 83 4.75 17.89 9.24
N ALA A 84 4.09 17.35 10.26
CA ALA A 84 4.56 17.43 11.64
C ALA A 84 5.87 16.65 11.86
N VAL A 85 5.97 15.44 11.31
CA VAL A 85 7.13 14.55 11.50
C VAL A 85 8.35 15.06 10.74
N PHE A 86 8.17 15.56 9.52
CA PHE A 86 9.27 16.02 8.66
C PHE A 86 9.50 17.53 8.73
N SER A 87 8.93 18.20 9.73
CA SER A 87 9.08 19.65 9.93
C SER A 87 8.77 20.47 8.67
N GLY A 88 7.79 20.02 7.90
CA GLY A 88 7.37 20.65 6.64
C GLY A 88 8.21 20.37 5.40
N ASP A 89 9.23 19.49 5.47
CA ASP A 89 10.03 19.11 4.30
C ASP A 89 9.15 18.39 3.25
N ALA A 90 8.93 19.06 2.12
CA ALA A 90 8.08 18.58 1.03
C ALA A 90 8.63 17.32 0.33
N LEU A 91 9.96 17.17 0.25
CA LEU A 91 10.58 15.99 -0.33
C LEU A 91 10.33 14.78 0.58
N GLN A 92 10.61 14.92 1.88
CA GLN A 92 10.40 13.83 2.84
C GLN A 92 8.92 13.49 3.00
N ALA A 93 8.04 14.49 3.06
CA ALA A 93 6.60 14.26 3.08
C ALA A 93 6.12 13.56 1.81
N GLY A 94 6.59 13.96 0.62
CA GLY A 94 6.28 13.29 -0.63
C GLY A 94 6.74 11.83 -0.65
N LEU A 95 7.98 11.55 -0.22
CA LEU A 95 8.51 10.18 -0.11
C LEU A 95 7.65 9.34 0.85
N PHE A 96 7.26 9.91 1.99
CA PHE A 96 6.40 9.24 2.96
C PHE A 96 5.01 8.94 2.40
N LEU A 97 4.34 9.92 1.79
CA LEU A 97 3.01 9.72 1.22
C LEU A 97 3.03 8.68 0.08
N GLY A 98 4.04 8.71 -0.78
CA GLY A 98 4.21 7.75 -1.88
C GLY A 98 4.51 6.32 -1.44
N THR A 99 5.13 6.15 -0.25
CA THR A 99 5.43 4.83 0.34
C THR A 99 4.36 4.32 1.29
N ALA A 100 3.73 5.18 2.07
CA ALA A 100 2.82 4.77 3.14
C ALA A 100 1.38 4.50 2.64
N VAL A 101 0.94 5.14 1.55
CA VAL A 101 -0.43 4.96 1.04
C VAL A 101 -0.52 3.80 0.06
N HIS A 102 -1.58 2.99 0.21
CA HIS A 102 -1.77 1.70 -0.47
C HIS A 102 -2.16 1.83 -1.94
N ASP A 103 -3.05 2.74 -2.28
CA ASP A 103 -3.52 2.92 -3.66
C ASP A 103 -2.88 4.15 -4.34
N THR A 104 -2.62 4.06 -5.64
CA THR A 104 -2.03 5.16 -6.41
C THR A 104 -2.94 6.38 -6.47
N SER A 105 -4.25 6.19 -6.63
CA SER A 105 -5.23 7.28 -6.63
C SER A 105 -5.27 8.00 -5.28
N GLN A 106 -5.17 7.23 -4.19
CA GLN A 106 -5.11 7.74 -2.83
C GLN A 106 -3.80 8.48 -2.53
N VAL A 107 -2.66 8.02 -3.06
CA VAL A 107 -1.38 8.75 -2.97
C VAL A 107 -1.51 10.14 -3.58
N VAL A 108 -2.07 10.22 -4.79
CA VAL A 108 -2.27 11.50 -5.50
C VAL A 108 -3.24 12.39 -4.72
N GLY A 109 -4.32 11.81 -4.17
CA GLY A 109 -5.25 12.52 -3.29
C GLY A 109 -4.59 13.09 -2.04
N ALA A 110 -3.81 12.27 -1.32
CA ALA A 110 -3.12 12.67 -0.09
C ALA A 110 -2.10 13.78 -0.36
N ALA A 111 -1.34 13.63 -1.45
CA ALA A 111 -0.36 14.63 -1.83
C ALA A 111 -1.03 15.94 -2.28
N LYS A 112 -2.18 15.90 -2.95
CA LYS A 112 -2.98 17.11 -3.22
C LYS A 112 -3.44 17.79 -1.94
N VAL A 113 -3.96 17.04 -0.96
CA VAL A 113 -4.32 17.59 0.35
C VAL A 113 -3.10 18.27 1.01
N TYR A 114 -1.91 17.67 0.90
CA TYR A 114 -0.67 18.29 1.40
C TYR A 114 -0.34 19.60 0.68
N VAL A 115 -0.44 19.62 -0.66
CA VAL A 115 -0.19 20.82 -1.47
C VAL A 115 -1.15 21.94 -1.07
N ASP A 116 -2.45 21.63 -0.98
CA ASP A 116 -3.48 22.62 -0.67
C ASP A 116 -3.35 23.14 0.78
N ALA A 117 -2.98 22.28 1.72
CA ALA A 117 -2.82 22.66 3.13
C ALA A 117 -1.53 23.44 3.42
N PHE A 118 -0.43 23.13 2.74
CA PHE A 118 0.92 23.62 3.10
C PHE A 118 1.65 24.35 1.96
N SER A 119 1.00 24.58 0.82
CA SER A 119 1.57 25.28 -0.35
C SER A 119 2.88 24.68 -0.86
N ALA A 120 2.97 23.35 -0.88
CA ALA A 120 4.20 22.61 -1.15
C ALA A 120 4.09 21.67 -2.38
N PRO A 121 4.09 22.21 -3.61
CA PRO A 121 3.79 21.46 -4.84
C PRO A 121 4.72 20.27 -5.10
N LEU A 122 5.97 20.35 -4.65
CA LEU A 122 6.97 19.29 -4.81
C LEU A 122 6.52 17.94 -4.21
N ALA A 123 5.73 17.96 -3.14
CA ALA A 123 5.28 16.73 -2.47
C ALA A 123 4.44 15.84 -3.40
N LEU A 124 3.67 16.44 -4.31
CA LEU A 124 2.84 15.71 -5.28
C LEU A 124 3.69 14.92 -6.30
N ASP A 125 4.67 15.58 -6.89
CA ASP A 125 5.56 14.96 -7.88
C ASP A 125 6.37 13.83 -7.23
N VAL A 126 6.95 14.11 -6.06
CA VAL A 126 7.74 13.12 -5.32
C VAL A 126 6.90 11.92 -4.89
N ALA A 127 5.70 12.14 -4.33
CA ALA A 127 4.82 11.06 -3.91
C ALA A 127 4.40 10.18 -5.10
N THR A 128 4.05 10.81 -6.22
CA THR A 128 3.62 10.10 -7.44
C THR A 128 4.75 9.27 -8.02
N VAL A 129 5.94 9.86 -8.20
CA VAL A 129 7.12 9.13 -8.70
C VAL A 129 7.48 7.98 -7.77
N THR A 130 7.50 8.22 -6.46
CA THR A 130 7.82 7.19 -5.46
C THR A 130 6.86 6.00 -5.55
N LYS A 131 5.55 6.26 -5.68
CA LYS A 131 4.55 5.20 -5.83
C LYS A 131 4.72 4.43 -7.14
N LEU A 132 4.94 5.11 -8.25
CA LEU A 132 5.14 4.49 -9.55
C LEU A 132 6.39 3.61 -9.58
N VAL A 133 7.50 4.08 -9.01
CA VAL A 133 8.74 3.29 -8.89
C VAL A 133 8.48 2.02 -8.08
N ARG A 134 7.77 2.11 -6.96
CA ARG A 134 7.41 0.93 -6.15
C ARG A 134 6.55 -0.06 -6.94
N ASN A 135 5.52 0.41 -7.63
CA ASN A 135 4.65 -0.44 -8.45
C ASN A 135 5.44 -1.14 -9.55
N LEU A 136 6.35 -0.43 -10.24
CA LEU A 136 7.21 -1.00 -11.27
C LEU A 136 8.14 -2.08 -10.70
N LEU A 137 8.78 -1.81 -9.55
CA LEU A 137 9.65 -2.79 -8.90
C LEU A 137 8.90 -4.06 -8.49
N MET A 138 7.68 -3.93 -7.97
CA MET A 138 6.83 -5.09 -7.64
C MET A 138 6.42 -5.88 -8.89
N ALA A 139 6.00 -5.18 -9.96
CA ALA A 139 5.63 -5.81 -11.23
C ALA A 139 6.79 -6.58 -11.89
N LEU A 140 8.03 -6.15 -11.70
CA LEU A 140 9.22 -6.85 -12.20
C LEU A 140 9.70 -7.96 -11.25
N ALA A 141 9.64 -7.74 -9.94
CA ALA A 141 10.15 -8.69 -8.95
C ALA A 141 9.30 -9.96 -8.85
N ILE A 142 7.98 -9.85 -8.95
CA ILE A 142 7.07 -11.01 -8.78
C ILE A 142 7.28 -12.07 -9.88
N PRO A 143 7.25 -11.73 -11.20
CA PRO A 143 7.51 -12.72 -12.25
C PRO A 143 8.94 -13.28 -12.22
N TYR A 144 9.93 -12.45 -11.88
CA TYR A 144 11.32 -12.89 -11.77
C TYR A 144 11.50 -13.96 -10.69
N LEU A 145 10.90 -13.77 -9.51
CA LEU A 145 10.93 -14.75 -8.44
C LEU A 145 10.15 -16.02 -8.79
N ALA A 146 8.98 -15.88 -9.43
CA ALA A 146 8.20 -17.02 -9.91
C ALA A 146 8.98 -17.89 -10.91
N PHE A 147 9.77 -17.29 -11.81
CA PHE A 147 10.62 -18.02 -12.75
C PHE A 147 11.84 -18.67 -12.08
N ARG A 148 12.39 -18.07 -11.03
CA ARG A 148 13.61 -18.59 -10.37
C ARG A 148 13.32 -19.75 -9.41
N PHE A 149 12.13 -19.79 -8.83
CA PHE A 149 11.70 -20.76 -7.81
C PHE A 149 10.55 -21.68 -8.28
N GLY A 150 10.06 -21.51 -9.51
CA GLY A 150 9.10 -22.39 -10.18
C GLY A 150 9.77 -23.41 -11.10
#